data_AF-A0A4S8HGV9-F1
#
_entry.id   AF-A0A4S8HGV9-F1
#
_cell.length_a   1.000
_cell.length_b   1.000
_cell.length_c   1.000
_cell.angle_alpha   90.00
_cell.angle_beta   90.00
_cell.angle_gamma   90.00
#
_symmetry.space_group_name_H-M   'P 1'
#
loop_
_entity.id
_entity.type
_entity.pdbx_description
1 polymer ?
#
loop_
_entity_poly.entity_id
_entity_poly.type
_entity_poly.pdbx_seq_one_letter_code
_entity_poly.pdbx_strand_id
1 'polypeptide(L)'
;MVELLNESACKINFIGKTANNHPDWYKTPLRLNEKERDNPRLILEEFFQSYHLNDVREILWGWTVAVVSSPNSISSDHLDRNNHFFFYEKIEQLIEACWMIHYTEEQQKKVPVL
;
A
#
# COMPACT_ATOMS: atom_id res chain seq x y z
N MET A 1 0.90 -37.85 -8.76
CA MET A 1 2.09 -37.05 -8.44
C MET A 1 1.79 -35.64 -8.89
N VAL A 2 1.57 -34.73 -7.94
CA VAL A 2 1.12 -33.35 -8.20
C VAL A 2 2.36 -32.50 -8.48
N GLU A 3 2.39 -31.92 -9.67
CA GLU A 3 3.42 -31.00 -10.15
C GLU A 3 3.22 -29.63 -9.47
N LEU A 4 4.20 -29.23 -8.65
CA LEU A 4 4.14 -27.99 -7.89
C LEU A 4 4.54 -26.80 -8.78
N LEU A 5 3.51 -26.02 -9.08
CA LEU A 5 3.44 -24.65 -9.57
C LEU A 5 4.74 -23.81 -9.48
N ASN A 6 5.32 -23.58 -10.65
CA ASN A 6 5.84 -22.30 -11.16
C ASN A 6 6.60 -21.38 -10.17
N GLU A 7 7.93 -21.53 -10.16
CA GLU A 7 8.92 -20.64 -9.52
C GLU A 7 9.03 -19.26 -10.19
N SER A 8 7.93 -18.51 -10.29
CA SER A 8 7.95 -17.14 -10.85
C SER A 8 7.24 -16.12 -9.96
N ALA A 9 7.33 -16.29 -8.64
CA ALA A 9 7.05 -15.20 -7.73
C ALA A 9 8.21 -14.18 -7.81
N CYS A 10 7.93 -13.10 -8.53
CA CYS A 10 8.75 -11.91 -8.78
C CYS A 10 9.69 -11.59 -7.60
N LYS A 11 11.01 -11.76 -7.81
CA LYS A 11 12.06 -11.23 -6.93
C LYS A 11 12.09 -9.71 -7.04
N ILE A 12 11.14 -9.04 -6.39
CA ILE A 12 11.23 -7.59 -6.18
C ILE A 12 12.26 -7.39 -5.07
N ASN A 13 13.47 -6.98 -5.45
CA ASN A 13 14.49 -6.56 -4.49
C ASN A 13 13.99 -5.30 -3.78
N PHE A 14 13.48 -5.48 -2.56
CA PHE A 14 13.09 -4.40 -1.68
C PHE A 14 14.34 -3.61 -1.26
N ILE A 15 14.57 -2.43 -1.86
CA ILE A 15 15.63 -1.48 -1.48
C ILE A 15 15.00 -0.45 -0.53
N GLY A 16 14.53 -0.91 0.63
CA GLY A 16 14.05 -0.08 1.73
C GLY A 16 14.91 -0.31 2.96
N LYS A 17 15.41 0.76 3.59
CA LYS A 17 16.13 0.68 4.86
C LYS A 17 15.16 0.34 5.99
N THR A 18 14.89 -0.94 6.25
CA THR A 18 14.50 -1.42 7.60
C THR A 18 14.74 -2.92 7.72
N ALA A 19 15.75 -3.28 8.51
CA ALA A 19 15.89 -4.62 9.04
C ALA A 19 14.82 -4.84 10.12
N ASN A 20 13.68 -5.41 9.73
CA ASN A 20 12.72 -5.95 10.70
C ASN A 20 13.31 -7.23 11.32
N ASN A 21 13.79 -7.15 12.56
CA ASN A 21 14.38 -8.29 13.30
C ASN A 21 13.33 -9.24 13.92
N HIS A 22 12.10 -9.34 13.38
CA HIS A 22 11.02 -10.18 13.94
C HIS A 22 10.77 -11.47 13.12
N PRO A 23 11.29 -12.64 13.53
CA PRO A 23 11.41 -13.92 12.79
C PRO A 23 10.29 -14.35 11.84
N ASP A 24 9.04 -13.99 12.13
CA ASP A 24 7.87 -14.61 11.50
C ASP A 24 6.82 -13.60 10.99
N TRP A 25 6.95 -12.31 11.33
CA TRP A 25 5.93 -11.28 10.97
C TRP A 25 6.06 -10.74 9.54
N TYR A 26 7.13 -11.08 8.83
CA TYR A 26 7.43 -10.53 7.50
C TYR A 26 6.85 -11.32 6.32
N LYS A 27 6.25 -12.49 6.55
CA LYS A 27 5.80 -13.37 5.44
C LYS A 27 4.30 -13.43 5.25
N THR A 28 3.50 -12.89 6.18
CA THR A 28 2.05 -13.06 6.15
C THR A 28 1.30 -11.78 6.49
N PRO A 29 0.15 -11.49 5.83
CA PRO A 29 -0.71 -10.36 6.18
C PRO A 29 -1.15 -10.41 7.65
N LEU A 30 -0.84 -9.35 8.40
CA LEU A 30 -1.15 -9.27 9.84
C LEU A 30 -2.60 -8.84 10.12
N ARG A 31 -3.17 -8.01 9.24
CA ARG A 31 -4.48 -7.38 9.46
C ARG A 31 -5.62 -8.02 8.67
N LEU A 32 -5.30 -8.74 7.60
CA LEU A 32 -6.31 -9.37 6.75
C LEU A 32 -6.76 -10.70 7.37
N ASN A 33 -8.07 -10.86 7.50
CA ASN A 33 -8.70 -12.13 7.84
C ASN A 33 -8.64 -13.13 6.65
N GLU A 34 -9.05 -14.38 6.86
CA GLU A 34 -8.97 -15.43 5.83
C GLU A 34 -9.70 -15.04 4.53
N LYS A 35 -10.90 -14.46 4.63
CA LYS A 35 -11.69 -14.05 3.46
C LYS A 35 -11.03 -12.92 2.69
N GLU A 36 -10.43 -11.96 3.39
CA GLU A 36 -9.69 -10.86 2.79
C GLU A 36 -8.36 -11.31 2.19
N ARG A 37 -7.75 -12.38 2.70
CA ARG A 37 -6.56 -12.98 2.08
C ARG A 37 -6.90 -13.68 0.78
N ASP A 38 -8.03 -14.38 0.73
CA ASP A 38 -8.53 -15.03 -0.47
C ASP A 38 -9.01 -14.01 -1.50
N ASN A 39 -9.55 -12.87 -1.05
CA ASN A 39 -9.97 -11.77 -1.90
C ASN A 39 -9.55 -10.39 -1.34
N PRO A 40 -8.31 -9.94 -1.61
CA PRO A 40 -7.80 -8.64 -1.12
C PRO A 40 -8.59 -7.43 -1.60
N ARG A 41 -9.41 -7.59 -2.63
CA ARG A 41 -10.25 -6.52 -3.18
C ARG A 41 -11.35 -6.07 -2.24
N LEU A 42 -11.78 -6.94 -1.32
CA LEU A 42 -12.77 -6.57 -0.29
C LEU A 42 -12.28 -5.37 0.52
N ILE A 43 -10.98 -5.34 0.82
CA ILE A 43 -10.36 -4.21 1.52
C ILE A 43 -10.32 -2.96 0.67
N LEU A 44 -10.07 -3.08 -0.64
CA LEU A 44 -10.08 -1.92 -1.54
C LEU A 44 -11.48 -1.32 -1.63
N GLU A 45 -12.50 -2.15 -1.75
CA GLU A 45 -13.89 -1.71 -1.76
C GLU A 45 -14.28 -1.02 -0.45
N GLU A 46 -14.01 -1.64 0.70
CA GLU A 46 -14.30 -1.04 2.01
C GLU A 46 -13.54 0.28 2.21
N PHE A 47 -12.26 0.33 1.84
CA PHE A 47 -11.42 1.50 1.98
C PHE A 47 -11.94 2.67 1.12
N PHE A 48 -12.23 2.43 -0.15
CA PHE A 48 -12.67 3.46 -1.08
C PHE A 48 -14.16 3.83 -0.98
N GLN A 49 -14.96 3.02 -0.29
CA GLN A 49 -16.27 3.44 0.21
C GLN A 49 -16.16 4.40 1.40
N SER A 50 -15.12 4.26 2.21
CA SER A 50 -14.93 5.04 3.44
C SER A 50 -14.14 6.33 3.22
N TYR A 51 -13.21 6.35 2.26
CA TYR A 51 -12.31 7.47 2.00
C TYR A 51 -12.29 7.81 0.52
N HIS A 52 -12.54 9.08 0.18
CA HIS A 52 -12.27 9.55 -1.16
C HIS A 52 -10.77 9.71 -1.39
N LEU A 53 -10.33 9.51 -2.65
CA LEU A 53 -8.92 9.61 -3.01
C LEU A 53 -8.30 10.95 -2.61
N ASN A 54 -9.05 12.05 -2.72
CA ASN A 54 -8.58 13.38 -2.31
C ASN A 54 -8.37 13.47 -0.79
N ASP A 55 -9.27 12.92 0.01
CA ASP A 55 -9.16 12.92 1.48
C ASP A 55 -7.88 12.18 1.91
N VAL A 56 -7.60 11.04 1.27
CA VAL A 56 -6.39 10.26 1.55
C VAL A 56 -5.13 11.08 1.21
N ARG A 57 -5.11 11.80 0.09
CA ARG A 57 -3.97 12.68 -0.27
C ARG A 57 -3.76 13.78 0.77
N GLU A 58 -4.83 14.43 1.21
CA GLU A 58 -4.74 15.48 2.25
C GLU A 58 -4.21 14.93 3.57
N ILE A 59 -4.69 13.74 3.98
CA ILE A 59 -4.21 13.07 5.20
C ILE A 59 -2.72 12.72 5.08
N LEU A 60 -2.30 12.11 3.96
CA LEU A 60 -0.90 11.75 3.72
C LEU A 60 0.02 12.97 3.68
N TRP A 61 -0.43 14.06 3.07
CA TRP A 61 0.30 15.32 3.07
C TRP A 61 0.44 15.88 4.49
N GLY A 62 -0.65 15.89 5.26
CA GLY A 62 -0.63 16.33 6.65
C GLY A 62 0.36 15.54 7.51
N TRP A 63 0.39 14.22 7.37
CA TRP A 63 1.37 13.36 8.05
C TRP A 63 2.80 13.68 7.63
N THR A 64 3.03 13.87 6.32
CA THR A 64 4.35 14.20 5.79
C THR A 64 4.85 15.53 6.34
N VAL A 65 4.01 16.58 6.31
CA VAL A 65 4.34 17.90 6.87
C VAL A 65 4.68 17.81 8.35
N ALA A 66 3.88 17.08 9.13
CA ALA A 66 4.13 16.89 10.56
C ALA A 66 5.48 16.19 10.80
N VAL A 67 5.80 15.15 10.02
CA VAL A 67 7.06 14.43 10.11
C VAL A 67 8.24 15.30 9.68
N VAL A 68 8.17 16.08 8.60
CA VAL A 68 9.35 16.85 8.14
C VAL A 68 9.57 18.17 8.88
N SER A 69 8.54 18.70 9.54
CA SER A 69 8.58 20.04 10.16
C SER A 69 8.69 20.01 11.69
N SER A 70 8.47 18.86 12.34
CA SER A 70 8.49 18.78 13.81
C SER A 70 9.92 18.88 14.36
N PRO A 71 10.17 19.75 15.36
CA PRO A 71 11.50 19.99 15.90
C PRO A 71 12.15 18.80 16.63
N ASN A 72 11.41 17.71 16.89
CA ASN A 72 11.91 16.43 17.44
C ASN A 72 11.48 15.23 16.59
N SER A 73 11.37 15.43 15.27
CA SER A 73 10.98 14.36 14.36
C SER A 73 12.09 13.31 14.20
N ILE A 74 11.67 12.11 13.80
CA ILE A 74 12.54 11.09 13.19
C ILE A 74 13.28 11.61 11.95
N SER A 75 12.79 12.67 11.31
CA SER A 75 13.41 13.36 10.16
C SER A 75 14.41 14.42 10.61
N SER A 76 15.36 14.03 11.47
CA SER A 76 16.27 14.97 12.12
C SER A 76 17.24 15.63 11.12
N ASP A 77 17.76 14.86 10.16
CA ASP A 77 18.70 15.33 9.14
C ASP A 77 18.05 15.49 7.74
N HIS A 78 18.83 16.03 6.79
CA HIS A 78 18.36 16.26 5.42
C HIS A 78 18.08 14.98 4.64
N LEU A 79 18.86 13.91 4.88
CA LEU A 79 18.71 12.63 4.20
C LEU A 79 17.43 11.94 4.66
N ASP A 80 17.15 11.96 5.97
CA ASP A 80 15.93 11.41 6.53
C ASP A 80 14.71 12.16 6.02
N ARG A 81 14.72 13.50 5.97
CA ARG A 81 13.62 14.26 5.35
C ARG A 81 13.39 13.84 3.91
N ASN A 82 14.45 13.72 3.12
CA ASN A 82 14.36 13.27 1.72
C ASN A 82 13.78 11.85 1.60
N ASN A 83 14.20 10.93 2.48
CA ASN A 83 13.65 9.57 2.51
C ASN A 83 12.16 9.55 2.85
N HIS A 84 11.68 10.41 3.75
CA HIS A 84 10.27 10.51 4.08
C HIS A 84 9.44 11.10 2.94
N PHE A 85 9.97 12.09 2.22
CA PHE A 85 9.32 12.58 0.99
C PHE A 85 9.24 11.50 -0.08
N PHE A 86 10.34 10.78 -0.32
CA PHE A 86 10.32 9.66 -1.28
C PHE A 86 9.32 8.57 -0.88
N PHE A 87 9.26 8.24 0.41
CA PHE A 87 8.27 7.29 0.93
C PHE A 87 6.83 7.78 0.71
N TYR A 88 6.55 9.05 1.01
CA TYR A 88 5.26 9.68 0.73
C TYR A 88 4.85 9.52 -0.74
N GLU A 89 5.73 9.86 -1.68
CA GLU A 89 5.46 9.72 -3.12
C GLU A 89 5.13 8.27 -3.51
N LYS A 90 5.84 7.30 -2.92
CA LYS A 90 5.58 5.88 -3.18
C LYS A 90 4.27 5.39 -2.58
N ILE A 91 3.87 5.89 -1.42
CA ILE A 91 2.56 5.58 -0.84
C ILE A 91 1.45 6.20 -1.67
N GLU A 92 1.59 7.45 -2.13
CA GLU A 92 0.60 8.09 -2.98
C GLU A 92 0.41 7.31 -4.30
N GLN A 93 1.49 6.94 -4.97
CA GLN A 93 1.45 6.09 -6.18
C GLN A 93 0.77 4.73 -5.91
N LEU A 94 1.03 4.11 -4.77
CA LEU A 94 0.40 2.85 -4.39
C LEU A 94 -1.11 3.01 -4.19
N ILE A 95 -1.55 4.06 -3.50
CA ILE A 95 -2.97 4.35 -3.28
C ILE A 95 -3.68 4.63 -4.61
N GLU A 96 -3.05 5.39 -5.53
CA GLU A 96 -3.59 5.61 -6.87
C GLU A 96 -3.73 4.32 -7.68
N ALA A 97 -2.71 3.44 -7.63
CA ALA A 97 -2.79 2.13 -8.27
C ALA A 97 -3.92 1.27 -7.69
N CYS A 98 -4.08 1.25 -6.36
CA CYS A 98 -5.19 0.59 -5.69
C CYS A 98 -6.55 1.14 -6.14
N TRP A 99 -6.68 2.45 -6.29
CA TRP A 99 -7.91 3.09 -6.79
C TRP A 99 -8.21 2.67 -8.23
N MET A 100 -7.20 2.62 -9.11
CA MET A 100 -7.39 2.16 -10.49
C MET A 100 -7.87 0.71 -10.57
N ILE A 101 -7.33 -0.18 -9.72
CA ILE A 101 -7.78 -1.57 -9.63
C ILE A 101 -9.26 -1.63 -9.23
N HIS A 102 -9.64 -0.89 -8.18
CA HIS A 102 -11.03 -0.81 -7.73
C HIS A 102 -11.97 -0.26 -8.81
N TYR A 103 -11.59 0.85 -9.45
CA TYR A 103 -12.41 1.51 -10.47
C TYR A 103 -12.63 0.66 -11.72
N THR A 104 -11.59 -0.06 -12.18
CA THR A 104 -11.68 -0.89 -13.39
C THR A 104 -12.75 -1.98 -13.25
N GLU A 105 -12.95 -2.50 -12.04
CA GLU A 105 -13.94 -3.56 -11.77
C GLU A 105 -15.34 -3.02 -11.65
N GLU A 106 -15.51 -1.84 -11.03
CA GLU A 106 -16.79 -1.13 -11.02
C GLU A 106 -17.31 -0.84 -12.44
N GLN A 107 -16.41 -0.59 -13.39
CA GLN A 107 -16.79 -0.44 -14.80
C GLN A 107 -17.12 -1.80 -15.46
N GLN A 108 -16.40 -2.87 -15.15
CA GLN A 108 -16.70 -4.21 -15.67
C GLN A 108 -18.07 -4.73 -15.19
N LYS A 109 -18.46 -4.44 -13.95
CA LYS A 109 -19.81 -4.76 -13.43
C LYS A 109 -20.93 -4.04 -14.18
N LYS A 110 -20.65 -2.88 -14.79
CA LYS A 110 -21.63 -2.02 -15.46
C LYS A 110 -21.80 -2.30 -16.95
N VAL A 111 -20.94 -3.10 -17.57
CA VAL A 111 -21.11 -3.51 -18.97
C VAL A 111 -22.11 -4.67 -19.02
N PRO A 112 -23.34 -4.50 -19.55
CA PRO A 112 -24.25 -5.61 -19.74
C PRO A 112 -23.67 -6.50 -20.84
N VAL A 113 -23.54 -7.79 -20.58
CA VAL A 113 -23.30 -8.79 -21.63
C VAL A 113 -24.50 -8.72 -22.58
N LEU A 114 -24.25 -8.31 -23.84
CA LEU A 114 -25.21 -8.36 -24.94
C LEU A 114 -25.41 -9.80 -25.43
#